data_AF-A0A530BLE7-F1
#
_entry.id   AF-A0A530BLE7-F1
#
_cell.length_a   1.000
_cell.length_b   1.000
_cell.length_c   1.000
_cell.angle_alpha   90.00
_cell.angle_beta   90.00
_cell.angle_gamma   90.00
#
_symmetry.space_group_name_H-M   'P 1'
#
loop_
_entity.id
_entity.type
_entity.pdbx_description
1 polymer ?
#
loop_
_entity_poly.entity_id
_entity_poly.type
_entity_poly.pdbx_seq_one_letter_code
_entity_poly.pdbx_strand_id
1 'polypeptide(L)' 'MDNEFPNFVALRAAKIENVDYRIVVRRGERTGGAIVMAPHGGKIEPRTSLITETIAGRDLD' A
#
# COMPACT_ATOMS: atom_id res chain seq x y z
N MET A 1 -12.40 -14.67 -7.09
CA MET A 1 -11.02 -14.57 -7.59
C MET A 1 -10.17 -15.25 -6.54
N ASP A 2 -9.46 -16.31 -6.89
CA ASP A 2 -8.62 -17.01 -5.93
C ASP A 2 -7.34 -16.20 -5.74
N ASN A 3 -7.00 -15.92 -4.48
CA ASN A 3 -5.74 -15.25 -4.18
C ASN A 3 -4.59 -16.25 -4.43
N GLU A 4 -3.61 -15.86 -5.25
CA GLU A 4 -2.40 -16.67 -5.50
C GLU A 4 -1.67 -17.02 -4.18
N PHE A 5 -1.74 -16.13 -3.19
CA PHE A 5 -1.15 -16.32 -1.87
C PHE A 5 -2.23 -16.23 -0.77
N PRO A 6 -2.24 -17.15 0.21
CA PRO A 6 -3.24 -17.15 1.28
C PRO A 6 -3.03 -16.04 2.32
N ASN A 7 -1.83 -15.45 2.41
CA ASN A 7 -1.49 -14.37 3.31
C ASN A 7 -0.17 -13.67 2.88
N PHE A 8 0.16 -12.56 3.54
CA PHE A 8 1.38 -11.80 3.25
C PHE A 8 2.68 -12.58 3.55
N VAL A 9 2.67 -13.48 4.55
CA VAL A 9 3.85 -14.30 4.87
C VAL A 9 4.21 -15.21 3.71
N ALA A 10 3.21 -15.85 3.09
CA ALA A 10 3.40 -16.68 1.89
C ALA A 10 3.89 -15.86 0.68
N LEU A 11 3.31 -14.68 0.45
CA LEU A 11 3.77 -13.77 -0.62
C LEU A 11 5.23 -13.34 -0.41
N ARG A 12 5.59 -12.92 0.81
CA ARG A 12 6.94 -12.48 1.16
C ARG A 12 7.99 -13.59 1.02
N ALA A 13 7.60 -14.85 1.22
CA ALA A 13 8.49 -15.99 1.00
C ALA A 13 8.72 -16.28 -0.50
N ALA A 14 7.77 -15.94 -1.36
CA ALA A 14 7.81 -16.25 -2.79
C ALA A 14 8.26 -15.10 -3.70
N LYS A 15 8.27 -13.85 -3.21
CA LYS A 15 8.54 -12.63 -3.99
C LYS A 15 9.61 -11.76 -3.33
N ILE A 16 10.31 -10.96 -4.12
CA ILE A 16 11.41 -10.10 -3.68
C ILE A 16 10.91 -8.67 -3.47
N GLU A 17 11.07 -8.14 -2.26
CA GLU A 17 10.75 -6.74 -1.96
C GLU A 17 11.69 -5.79 -2.71
N ASN A 18 11.16 -4.66 -3.18
CA ASN A 18 11.78 -3.69 -4.09
C ASN A 18 12.04 -4.18 -5.52
N VAL A 19 11.62 -5.41 -5.86
CA VAL A 19 11.62 -5.93 -7.24
C VAL A 19 10.18 -6.24 -7.68
N ASP A 20 9.51 -7.13 -6.95
CA ASP A 20 8.15 -7.60 -7.27
C ASP A 20 7.07 -6.77 -6.59
N TYR A 21 7.34 -6.31 -5.37
CA TYR A 21 6.43 -5.46 -4.59
C TYR A 21 7.24 -4.50 -3.70
N ARG A 22 6.59 -3.46 -3.17
CA ARG A 22 7.16 -2.55 -2.19
C ARG A 22 6.11 -2.10 -1.21
N ILE A 23 6.44 -2.10 0.08
CA ILE A 23 5.61 -1.49 1.11
C ILE A 23 6.05 -0.03 1.29
N VAL A 24 5.09 0.90 1.21
CA VAL A 24 5.33 2.32 1.44
C VAL A 24 4.53 2.75 2.66
N VAL A 25 5.24 3.17 3.72
CA VAL A 25 4.65 3.75 4.92
C VAL A 25 5.15 5.18 5.04
N ARG A 26 4.23 6.13 5.07
CA ARG A 26 4.51 7.53 5.37
C ARG A 26 3.82 7.86 6.68
N ARG A 27 4.59 8.30 7.67
CA ARG A 27 4.04 8.85 8.91
C ARG A 27 3.95 10.36 8.70
N GLY A 28 2.74 10.91 8.71
CA GLY A 28 2.57 12.36 8.69
C GLY A 28 3.18 12.99 9.95
N GLU A 29 3.48 14.29 9.90
CA GLU A 29 3.97 15.02 11.08
C GLU A 29 2.90 15.14 12.18
N ARG A 30 1.63 14.93 11.83
CA ARG A 30 0.50 15.07 12.74
C ARG A 30 -0.22 13.75 12.98
N THR A 31 -0.65 13.61 14.22
CA THR A 31 -1.42 12.50 14.81
C THR A 31 -2.87 12.48 14.34
N GLY A 32 -3.10 12.58 13.02
CA GLY A 32 -4.45 12.49 12.46
C GLY A 32 -5.14 11.19 12.90
N GLY A 33 -6.43 11.25 13.23
CA GLY A 33 -7.21 10.09 13.69
C GLY A 33 -7.58 9.08 12.60
N ALA A 34 -7.05 9.23 11.39
CA ALA A 34 -7.38 8.43 10.23
C ALA A 34 -6.13 8.01 9.46
N ILE A 35 -6.23 6.87 8.77
CA ILE A 35 -5.18 6.29 7.93
C ILE A 35 -5.78 6.10 6.54
N VAL A 36 -5.06 6.53 5.51
CA VAL A 36 -5.39 6.22 4.11
C VAL A 36 -4.43 5.13 3.64
N MET A 37 -4.97 4.03 3.10
CA MET A 37 -4.16 2.91 2.64
C MET A 37 -4.70 2.27 1.36
N ALA A 38 -3.80 1.74 0.54
CA ALA A 38 -4.10 0.89 -0.61
C ALA A 38 -3.38 -0.46 -0.47
N PRO A 39 -4.04 -1.52 0.04
CA PRO A 39 -3.43 -2.86 0.09
C PRO A 39 -3.16 -3.43 -1.30
N HIS A 40 -3.88 -2.95 -2.33
CA HIS A 40 -3.73 -3.35 -3.73
C HIS A 40 -3.16 -2.21 -4.59
N GLY A 41 -2.02 -1.66 -4.17
CA GLY A 41 -1.34 -0.58 -4.87
C GLY A 41 -0.73 -0.96 -6.24
N GLY A 42 -0.16 0.04 -6.91
CA GLY A 42 0.58 -0.13 -8.15
C GLY A 42 -0.29 -0.61 -9.31
N LYS A 43 0.03 -1.78 -9.85
CA LYS A 43 -0.68 -2.41 -10.97
C LYS A 43 -1.73 -3.43 -10.53
N ILE A 44 -1.85 -3.72 -9.22
CA ILE A 44 -2.81 -4.71 -8.70
C ILE A 44 -4.22 -4.18 -8.92
N GLU A 45 -4.54 -3.05 -8.29
CA GLU A 45 -5.70 -2.22 -8.63
C GLU A 45 -5.20 -0.88 -9.17
N PRO A 46 -5.31 -0.62 -10.49
CA PRO A 46 -4.75 0.57 -11.10
C PRO A 46 -5.20 1.87 -10.40
N ARG A 47 -4.25 2.79 -10.21
CA ARG A 47 -4.40 4.16 -9.64
C ARG A 47 -4.65 4.26 -8.13
N THR A 48 -4.86 3.16 -7.40
CA THR A 48 -5.10 3.22 -5.94
C THR A 48 -3.91 3.83 -5.18
N SER A 49 -2.67 3.57 -5.61
CA SER A 49 -1.48 4.22 -5.05
C SER A 49 -1.47 5.74 -5.26
N LEU A 50 -1.85 6.21 -6.46
CA LEU A 50 -1.92 7.64 -6.76
C LEU A 50 -2.97 8.35 -5.90
N ILE A 51 -4.15 7.74 -5.77
CA ILE A 51 -5.24 8.30 -4.94
C ILE A 51 -4.80 8.34 -3.48
N THR A 52 -4.22 7.25 -2.96
CA THR A 52 -3.71 7.17 -1.58
C THR A 52 -2.67 8.24 -1.31
N GLU A 53 -1.70 8.42 -2.21
CA GLU A 53 -0.67 9.46 -2.09
C GLU A 53 -1.27 10.87 -2.16
N THR A 54 -2.24 11.09 -3.04
CA THR A 54 -2.89 12.40 -3.22
C THR A 54 -3.71 12.79 -1.99
N ILE A 55 -4.47 11.87 -1.39
CA ILE A 55 -5.26 12.13 -0.18
C ILE A 55 -4.33 12.26 1.02
N ALA A 56 -3.44 11.28 1.25
CA ALA A 56 -2.56 11.29 2.42
C ALA A 56 -1.59 12.49 2.44
N GLY A 57 -1.21 13.03 1.27
CA GLY A 57 -0.37 14.23 1.16
C GLY A 57 -1.13 15.56 1.05
N ARG A 58 -2.47 15.56 1.13
CA ARG A 58 -3.29 16.80 1.09
C ARG A 58 -4.24 16.96 2.28
N ASP A 59 -4.75 15.85 2.83
CA ASP A 59 -5.84 15.84 3.83
C ASP A 59 -5.37 15.51 5.26
N LEU A 60 -4.09 15.20 5.49
CA LEU A 60 -3.57 14.81 6.81
C LEU A 60 -2.52 15.79 7.39
N ASP A 61 -2.43 17.00 6.83
CA ASP A 61 -1.58 18.09 7.34
C ASP A 61 -2.33 19.04 8.31
#